data_AF-A0A497RLZ8-F1
#
_entry.id   AF-A0A497RLZ8-F1
#
_cell.length_a   1.000
_cell.length_b   1.000
_cell.length_c   1.000
_cell.angle_alpha   90.00
_cell.angle_beta   90.00
_cell.angle_gamma   90.00
#
_symmetry.space_group_name_H-M   'P 1'
#
loop_
_entity.id
_entity.type
_entity.pdbx_description
1 polymer ?
#
loop_
_entity_poly.entity_id
_entity_poly.type
_entity_poly.pdbx_seq_one_letter_code
_entity_poly.pdbx_strand_id
1 'polypeptide(L)'
;MVLIIPYGKNRSITLLELWADFTPEIKGKGQMGRYTQIFRLVPKPNSKRITLQDLINYANNLNKRFPNRQFYIGKKKVGNKILYILTQPRYDKHGKCKYSRTKGRIPIWFDLHNQKIYISKYYLKTKQKLAYYILMRTLGALGIATVKYVRTEGR
;
A
#
# COMPACT_ATOMS: atom_id res chain seq x y z
N MET A 1 -1.28 -17.40 -11.46
CA MET A 1 -2.12 -17.81 -10.32
C MET A 1 -1.68 -17.01 -9.09
N VAL A 2 -2.54 -16.21 -8.46
CA VAL A 2 -2.20 -15.49 -7.20
C VAL A 2 -2.40 -16.45 -6.04
N LEU A 3 -1.35 -16.70 -5.27
CA LEU A 3 -1.44 -17.54 -4.08
C LEU A 3 -1.97 -16.72 -2.91
N ILE A 4 -2.99 -17.24 -2.21
CA ILE A 4 -3.43 -16.72 -0.92
C ILE A 4 -2.66 -17.46 0.18
N ILE A 5 -1.78 -16.76 0.90
CA ILE A 5 -0.84 -17.37 1.85
C ILE A 5 -1.09 -16.84 3.27
N PRO A 6 -1.00 -17.67 4.32
CA PRO A 6 -0.99 -17.18 5.70
C PRO A 6 0.21 -16.26 5.96
N TYR A 7 -0.03 -15.04 6.47
CA TYR A 7 1.03 -14.03 6.61
C TYR A 7 1.70 -14.03 8.00
N GLY A 8 2.80 -14.79 8.14
CA GLY A 8 3.89 -14.66 9.14
C GLY A 8 3.54 -14.75 10.65
N LYS A 9 4.53 -15.15 11.48
CA LYS A 9 4.40 -15.29 12.96
C LYS A 9 4.03 -13.99 13.71
N ASN A 10 3.42 -14.14 14.88
CA ASN A 10 2.87 -13.13 15.82
C ASN A 10 3.92 -12.16 16.38
N ARG A 11 4.46 -11.24 15.57
CA ARG A 11 5.01 -9.99 16.12
C ARG A 11 3.86 -8.99 16.25
N SER A 12 3.82 -8.24 17.35
CA SER A 12 2.88 -7.14 17.55
C SER A 12 3.13 -6.07 16.46
N ILE A 13 2.24 -6.02 15.47
CA ILE A 13 2.30 -5.01 14.41
C ILE A 13 1.29 -3.93 14.78
N THR A 14 1.77 -2.72 15.06
CA THR A 14 0.88 -1.55 15.17
C THR A 14 0.46 -1.13 13.77
N LEU A 15 -0.84 -1.27 13.48
CA LEU A 15 -1.48 -0.82 12.25
C LEU A 15 -2.12 0.54 12.47
N LEU A 16 -1.99 1.42 11.50
CA LEU A 16 -2.64 2.72 11.46
C LEU A 16 -3.65 2.72 10.31
N GLU A 17 -4.87 3.16 10.61
CA GLU A 17 -5.95 3.31 9.66
C GLU A 17 -5.73 4.54 8.79
N LEU A 18 -5.84 4.35 7.47
CA LEU A 18 -5.72 5.42 6.50
C LEU A 18 -6.91 6.38 6.65
N TRP A 19 -6.63 7.69 6.64
CA TRP A 19 -7.54 8.82 6.84
C TRP A 19 -8.08 9.02 8.25
N ALA A 20 -8.23 7.97 9.05
CA ALA A 20 -8.58 8.12 10.47
C ALA A 20 -7.36 8.50 11.33
N ASP A 21 -6.26 7.75 11.21
CA ASP A 21 -5.05 7.98 12.01
C ASP A 21 -4.03 8.88 11.31
N PHE A 22 -4.02 8.89 9.98
CA PHE A 22 -3.10 9.72 9.19
C PHE A 22 -3.62 9.96 7.77
N THR A 23 -3.22 11.09 7.18
CA THR A 23 -3.50 11.39 5.77
C THR A 23 -2.20 11.58 5.00
N PRO A 24 -1.93 10.78 3.94
CA PRO A 24 -0.71 10.91 3.15
C PRO A 24 -0.61 12.26 2.43
N GLU A 25 0.51 12.95 2.61
CA GLU A 25 0.91 14.10 1.82
C GLU A 25 2.13 13.74 0.97
N ILE A 26 2.03 13.97 -0.33
CA ILE A 26 2.95 13.49 -1.34
C ILE A 26 3.56 14.70 -2.02
N LYS A 27 4.89 14.74 -2.02
CA LYS A 27 5.65 15.74 -2.78
C LYS A 27 5.71 15.32 -4.24
N GLY A 28 5.18 16.15 -5.13
CA GLY A 28 5.30 16.02 -6.57
C GLY A 28 5.95 17.24 -7.19
N LYS A 29 6.30 17.14 -8.47
CA LYS A 29 6.75 18.29 -9.26
C LYS A 29 5.58 18.81 -10.09
N GLY A 30 5.33 20.11 -10.02
CA GLY A 30 4.33 20.82 -10.80
C GLY A 30 4.96 21.74 -11.83
N GLN A 31 4.13 22.25 -12.75
CA GLN A 31 4.50 23.22 -13.79
C GLN A 31 5.79 22.81 -14.54
N MET A 32 5.75 21.66 -15.23
CA MET A 32 6.87 21.11 -15.99
C MET A 32 8.16 20.91 -15.15
N GLY A 33 8.04 20.65 -13.85
CA GLY A 33 9.21 20.40 -13.00
C GLY A 33 9.67 21.58 -12.15
N ARG A 34 9.15 22.80 -12.41
CA ARG A 34 9.66 24.05 -11.81
C ARG A 34 9.39 24.15 -10.31
N TYR A 35 8.22 23.70 -9.85
CA TYR A 35 7.82 23.88 -8.46
C TYR A 35 7.59 22.54 -7.76
N THR A 36 7.95 22.48 -6.48
CA THR A 36 7.55 21.36 -5.63
C THR A 36 6.15 21.62 -5.12
N GLN A 37 5.24 20.68 -5.37
CA GLN A 37 3.84 20.77 -4.96
C GLN A 37 3.51 19.65 -3.97
N ILE A 38 2.67 19.98 -2.99
CA ILE A 38 2.14 19.04 -2.02
C ILE A 38 0.76 18.60 -2.46
N PHE A 39 0.58 17.28 -2.58
CA PHE A 39 -0.68 16.64 -2.90
C PHE A 39 -1.14 15.80 -1.72
N ARG A 40 -2.41 15.90 -1.35
CA ARG A 40 -3.01 15.09 -0.28
C ARG A 40 -3.81 13.95 -0.88
N LEU A 41 -3.57 12.73 -0.40
CA LEU A 41 -4.35 11.57 -0.80
C LEU A 41 -5.68 11.54 -0.05
N VAL A 42 -6.79 11.69 -0.77
CA VAL A 42 -8.13 11.78 -0.20
C VAL A 42 -9.03 10.66 -0.74
N PRO A 43 -10.05 10.21 0.01
CA PRO A 43 -11.03 9.27 -0.50
C PRO A 43 -11.78 9.88 -1.68
N LYS A 44 -12.12 9.05 -2.67
CA LYS A 44 -13.01 9.46 -3.76
C LYS A 44 -14.46 9.50 -3.23
N PRO A 45 -15.26 10.55 -3.54
CA PRO A 45 -16.62 10.68 -3.00
C PRO A 45 -17.50 9.47 -3.33
N ASN A 46 -17.42 8.96 -4.57
CA ASN A 46 -18.09 7.73 -5.00
C ASN A 46 -17.04 6.63 -5.19
N SER A 47 -16.37 6.25 -4.10
CA SER A 47 -15.34 5.20 -4.15
C SER A 47 -15.98 3.83 -4.38
N LYS A 48 -15.35 3.03 -5.25
CA LYS A 48 -15.77 1.65 -5.50
C LYS A 48 -15.54 0.82 -4.24
N ARG A 49 -16.53 0.00 -3.84
CA ARG A 49 -16.32 -1.03 -2.80
C ARG A 49 -15.35 -2.08 -3.32
N ILE A 50 -14.25 -2.26 -2.59
CA ILE A 50 -13.17 -3.18 -2.94
C ILE A 50 -13.63 -4.59 -2.62
N THR A 51 -13.53 -5.47 -3.60
CA THR A 51 -13.73 -6.91 -3.42
C THR A 51 -12.40 -7.65 -3.35
N LEU A 52 -12.43 -8.90 -2.89
CA LEU A 52 -11.24 -9.77 -2.94
C LEU A 52 -10.77 -9.96 -4.38
N GLN A 53 -11.72 -10.06 -5.33
CA GLN A 53 -11.40 -10.23 -6.74
C GLN A 53 -10.64 -9.02 -7.31
N ASP A 54 -11.00 -7.80 -6.90
CA ASP A 54 -10.26 -6.60 -7.30
C ASP A 54 -8.81 -6.64 -6.82
N LEU A 55 -8.57 -7.09 -5.59
CA LEU A 55 -7.21 -7.25 -5.06
C LEU A 55 -6.42 -8.32 -5.81
N ILE A 56 -7.04 -9.46 -6.14
CA ILE A 56 -6.42 -10.54 -6.92
C ILE A 56 -6.09 -10.04 -8.34
N ASN A 57 -7.02 -9.38 -9.01
CA ASN A 57 -6.84 -8.81 -10.34
C ASN A 57 -5.70 -7.77 -10.33
N TYR A 58 -5.69 -6.90 -9.32
CA TYR A 58 -4.62 -5.92 -9.17
C TYR A 58 -3.25 -6.58 -8.96
N ALA A 59 -3.15 -7.58 -8.09
CA ALA A 59 -1.91 -8.34 -7.87
C ALA A 59 -1.44 -9.06 -9.15
N ASN A 60 -2.36 -9.66 -9.91
CA ASN A 60 -2.06 -10.26 -11.22
C ASN A 60 -1.51 -9.24 -12.22
N ASN A 61 -2.12 -8.06 -12.31
CA ASN A 61 -1.65 -6.98 -13.18
C ASN A 61 -0.26 -6.47 -12.76
N LEU A 62 -0.01 -6.37 -11.45
CA LEU A 62 1.31 -6.05 -10.93
C LEU A 62 2.35 -7.11 -11.30
N ASN A 63 1.99 -8.40 -11.26
CA ASN A 63 2.88 -9.49 -11.67
C ASN A 63 3.16 -9.49 -13.17
N LYS A 64 2.16 -9.19 -14.01
CA LYS A 64 2.39 -9.01 -15.45
C LYS A 64 3.38 -7.89 -15.74
N ARG A 65 3.24 -6.76 -15.03
CA ARG A 65 4.10 -5.59 -15.20
C ARG A 65 5.50 -5.76 -14.58
N PHE A 66 5.59 -6.52 -13.48
CA PHE A 66 6.80 -6.71 -12.71
C PHE A 66 6.96 -8.20 -12.32
N PRO A 67 7.24 -9.09 -13.29
CA PRO A 67 7.24 -10.54 -13.07
C PRO A 67 8.21 -10.97 -11.97
N ASN A 68 9.36 -10.29 -11.87
CA ASN A 68 10.42 -10.61 -10.91
C ASN A 68 10.05 -10.28 -9.45
N ARG A 69 8.94 -9.57 -9.20
CA ARG A 69 8.54 -9.15 -7.84
C ARG A 69 7.58 -10.11 -7.14
N GLN A 70 6.85 -10.95 -7.89
CA GLN A 70 5.97 -12.00 -7.37
C GLN A 70 5.00 -11.50 -6.28
N PHE A 71 4.22 -10.46 -6.57
CA PHE A 71 3.17 -9.96 -5.69
C PHE A 71 2.13 -11.04 -5.37
N TYR A 72 1.65 -11.05 -4.13
CA TYR A 72 0.62 -11.97 -3.66
C TYR A 72 -0.32 -11.29 -2.65
N ILE A 73 -1.45 -11.94 -2.39
CA ILE A 73 -2.41 -11.54 -1.36
C ILE A 73 -2.25 -12.46 -0.17
N GLY A 74 -1.84 -11.93 0.98
CA GLY A 74 -1.85 -12.66 2.25
C GLY A 74 -3.21 -12.56 2.93
N LYS A 75 -3.54 -13.50 3.80
CA LYS A 75 -4.67 -13.41 4.73
C LYS A 75 -4.14 -13.53 6.17
N LYS A 76 -4.63 -12.66 7.07
CA LYS A 76 -4.28 -12.72 8.49
C LYS A 76 -5.43 -12.25 9.37
N LYS A 77 -5.68 -12.98 10.45
CA LYS A 77 -6.59 -12.55 11.52
C LYS A 77 -5.82 -11.68 12.51
N VAL A 78 -6.33 -10.48 12.79
CA VAL A 78 -5.77 -9.54 13.77
C VAL A 78 -6.90 -9.14 14.71
N GLY A 79 -6.88 -9.63 15.94
CA GLY A 79 -8.03 -9.58 16.84
C GLY A 79 -9.24 -10.29 16.21
N ASN A 80 -10.36 -9.59 16.10
CA ASN A 80 -11.60 -10.10 15.50
C ASN A 80 -11.74 -9.76 14.00
N LYS A 81 -10.75 -9.11 13.40
CA LYS A 81 -10.80 -8.69 11.98
C LYS A 81 -10.02 -9.66 11.10
N ILE A 82 -10.57 -9.95 9.93
CA ILE A 82 -9.87 -10.66 8.85
C ILE A 82 -9.30 -9.60 7.91
N LEU A 83 -7.98 -9.54 7.82
CA LEU A 83 -7.27 -8.60 6.95
C LEU A 83 -6.62 -9.33 5.78
N TYR A 84 -6.80 -8.76 4.60
CA TYR A 84 -6.11 -9.15 3.38
C TYR A 84 -4.91 -8.25 3.14
N ILE A 85 -3.79 -8.81 2.71
CA ILE A 85 -2.51 -8.10 2.69
C ILE A 85 -1.95 -8.14 1.27
N LEU A 86 -1.92 -7.00 0.59
CA LEU A 86 -1.21 -6.89 -0.67
C LEU A 86 0.28 -6.68 -0.40
N THR A 87 1.12 -7.62 -0.82
CA THR A 87 2.56 -7.57 -0.56
C THR A 87 3.36 -8.39 -1.57
N GLN A 88 4.67 -8.47 -1.36
CA GLN A 88 5.62 -9.25 -2.15
C GLN A 88 6.55 -10.07 -1.21
N PRO A 89 7.15 -11.16 -1.70
CA PRO A 89 8.06 -12.00 -0.91
C PRO A 89 9.32 -11.26 -0.44
N ARG A 90 9.98 -11.86 0.56
CA ARG A 90 11.30 -11.43 1.04
C ARG A 90 12.36 -12.35 0.46
N TYR A 91 13.24 -11.82 -0.39
CA TYR A 91 14.39 -12.56 -0.92
C TYR A 91 15.65 -12.21 -0.13
N ASP A 92 16.58 -13.16 0.00
CA ASP A 92 17.94 -12.87 0.48
C ASP A 92 18.86 -12.41 -0.67
N LYS A 93 20.03 -11.85 -0.34
CA LYS A 93 21.11 -11.51 -1.28
C LYS A 93 21.63 -12.70 -2.09
N HIS A 94 21.31 -13.94 -1.66
CA HIS A 94 21.68 -15.20 -2.31
C HIS A 94 20.50 -15.97 -2.92
N GLY A 95 19.34 -15.32 -3.16
CA GLY A 95 18.19 -15.94 -3.82
C GLY A 95 17.41 -16.98 -2.99
N LYS A 96 17.93 -17.41 -1.83
CA LYS A 96 17.23 -18.27 -0.88
C LYS A 96 16.27 -17.46 0.00
N CYS A 97 15.09 -18.02 0.28
CA CYS A 97 14.02 -17.38 1.05
C CYS A 97 14.36 -17.28 2.56
N LYS A 98 15.35 -16.47 2.95
CA LYS A 98 15.61 -16.12 4.36
C LYS A 98 16.12 -14.68 4.49
N TYR A 99 15.20 -13.77 4.83
CA TYR A 99 15.46 -12.54 5.59
C TYR A 99 16.39 -11.43 5.04
N SER A 100 16.47 -11.12 3.74
CA SER A 100 16.95 -9.76 3.35
C SER A 100 15.82 -8.74 3.17
N ARG A 101 16.18 -7.49 3.39
CA ARG A 101 15.32 -6.32 3.26
C ARG A 101 15.01 -6.09 1.77
N THR A 102 13.94 -6.69 1.24
CA THR A 102 13.48 -6.34 -0.13
C THR A 102 13.28 -4.82 -0.21
N LYS A 103 14.16 -4.14 -0.95
CA LYS A 103 14.04 -2.71 -1.23
C LYS A 103 12.68 -2.50 -1.91
N GLY A 104 11.92 -1.49 -1.48
CA GLY A 104 10.60 -1.20 -2.07
C GLY A 104 9.39 -1.95 -1.48
N ARG A 105 9.54 -2.85 -0.51
CA ARG A 105 8.40 -3.60 0.06
C ARG A 105 7.63 -2.79 1.11
N ILE A 106 6.37 -2.48 0.83
CA ILE A 106 5.39 -1.91 1.76
C ILE A 106 4.10 -2.76 1.71
N PRO A 107 3.81 -3.59 2.73
CA PRO A 107 2.54 -4.31 2.83
C PRO A 107 1.38 -3.35 3.13
N ILE A 108 0.30 -3.46 2.37
CA ILE A 108 -0.96 -2.74 2.60
C ILE A 108 -2.01 -3.74 3.07
N TRP A 109 -2.73 -3.40 4.13
CA TRP A 109 -3.74 -4.25 4.76
C TRP A 109 -5.12 -3.72 4.43
N PHE A 110 -6.04 -4.62 4.07
CA PHE A 110 -7.40 -4.32 3.67
C PHE A 110 -8.37 -5.10 4.57
N ASP A 111 -9.25 -4.38 5.24
CA ASP A 111 -10.46 -4.92 5.82
C ASP A 111 -11.59 -4.75 4.79
N LEU A 112 -11.89 -5.83 4.08
CA LEU A 112 -12.89 -5.81 3.01
C LEU A 112 -14.33 -5.69 3.56
N HIS A 113 -14.56 -6.04 4.82
CA HIS A 113 -15.89 -5.91 5.42
C HIS A 113 -16.20 -4.44 5.69
N ASN A 114 -15.31 -3.78 6.41
CA ASN A 114 -15.48 -2.38 6.81
C ASN A 114 -14.96 -1.38 5.77
N GLN A 115 -14.39 -1.85 4.66
CA GLN A 115 -13.76 -1.03 3.61
C GLN A 115 -12.65 -0.12 4.16
N LYS A 116 -11.90 -0.62 5.14
CA LYS A 116 -10.82 0.11 5.82
C LYS A 116 -9.45 -0.36 5.32
N ILE A 117 -8.52 0.58 5.24
CA ILE A 117 -7.16 0.34 4.76
C ILE A 117 -6.20 0.67 5.88
N TYR A 118 -5.21 -0.19 6.09
CA TYR A 118 -4.21 0.00 7.13
C TYR A 118 -2.79 -0.19 6.61
N ILE A 119 -1.86 0.47 7.28
CA ILE A 119 -0.42 0.31 7.08
C ILE A 119 0.28 0.19 8.42
N SER A 120 1.40 -0.52 8.49
CA SER A 120 2.17 -0.57 9.73
C SER A 120 2.85 0.77 10.03
N LYS A 121 2.74 1.23 11.29
CA LYS A 121 3.43 2.43 11.82
C LYS A 121 4.93 2.42 11.51
N TYR A 122 5.56 1.26 11.53
CA TYR A 122 6.97 1.09 11.20
C TYR A 122 7.32 1.65 9.81
N TYR A 123 6.50 1.40 8.80
CA TYR A 123 6.74 1.84 7.43
C TYR A 123 6.52 3.34 7.25
N LEU A 124 5.58 3.92 7.99
CA LEU A 124 5.41 5.37 8.00
C LEU A 124 6.60 6.05 8.67
N LYS A 125 7.12 5.51 9.78
CA LYS A 125 8.29 6.09 10.47
C LYS A 125 9.59 5.96 9.66
N THR A 126 9.83 4.80 9.03
CA THR A 126 11.13 4.48 8.41
C THR A 126 11.17 4.72 6.90
N LYS A 127 10.03 4.71 6.21
CA LYS A 127 9.93 4.74 4.74
C LYS A 127 8.73 5.56 4.26
N GLN A 128 8.44 6.68 4.93
CA GLN A 128 7.24 7.49 4.70
C GLN A 128 6.99 7.81 3.22
N LYS A 129 8.00 8.35 2.53
CA LYS A 129 7.90 8.74 1.10
C LYS A 129 7.49 7.57 0.21
N LEU A 130 8.11 6.40 0.41
CA LEU A 130 7.80 5.19 -0.34
C LEU A 130 6.41 4.65 0.01
N ALA A 131 6.05 4.66 1.30
CA ALA A 131 4.75 4.21 1.78
C ALA A 131 3.62 5.04 1.16
N TYR A 132 3.75 6.37 1.19
CA TYR A 132 2.76 7.28 0.59
C TYR A 132 2.68 7.13 -0.92
N TYR A 133 3.81 6.97 -1.61
CA TYR A 133 3.82 6.71 -3.05
C TYR A 133 3.08 5.41 -3.40
N ILE A 134 3.35 4.32 -2.67
CA ILE A 134 2.68 3.04 -2.91
C ILE A 134 1.19 3.14 -2.60
N LEU A 135 0.79 3.78 -1.49
CA LEU A 135 -0.62 4.02 -1.17
C LEU A 135 -1.32 4.80 -2.29
N MET A 136 -0.74 5.89 -2.77
CA MET A 136 -1.29 6.67 -3.88
C MET A 136 -1.50 5.82 -5.14
N ARG A 137 -0.47 5.08 -5.56
CA ARG A 137 -0.52 4.26 -6.78
C ARG A 137 -1.52 3.12 -6.66
N THR A 138 -1.53 2.43 -5.51
CA THR A 138 -2.42 1.29 -5.28
C THR A 138 -3.88 1.74 -5.16
N LEU A 139 -4.15 2.75 -4.34
CA LEU A 139 -5.52 3.19 -4.09
C LEU A 139 -6.12 3.96 -5.27
N GLY A 140 -5.29 4.68 -6.03
CA GLY A 140 -5.72 5.29 -7.29
C GLY A 140 -6.08 4.23 -8.34
N ALA A 141 -5.27 3.18 -8.50
CA ALA A 141 -5.55 2.10 -9.45
C ALA A 141 -6.77 1.26 -9.07
N LEU A 142 -7.05 1.11 -7.78
CA LEU A 142 -8.26 0.45 -7.28
C LEU A 142 -9.51 1.37 -7.30
N GLY A 143 -9.35 2.65 -7.65
CA GLY A 143 -10.46 3.61 -7.73
C GLY A 143 -11.00 4.09 -6.37
N ILE A 144 -10.20 3.93 -5.30
CA ILE A 144 -10.59 4.22 -3.92
C ILE A 144 -10.25 5.67 -3.54
N ALA A 145 -9.10 6.15 -4.02
CA ALA A 145 -8.55 7.43 -3.63
C ALA A 145 -8.14 8.27 -4.85
N THR A 146 -8.12 9.59 -4.65
CA THR A 146 -7.54 10.54 -5.59
C THR A 146 -6.59 11.48 -4.84
N VAL A 147 -5.78 12.24 -5.58
CA VAL A 147 -4.92 13.27 -5.01
C VAL A 147 -5.55 14.64 -5.22
N LYS A 148 -5.55 15.47 -4.16
CA LYS A 148 -5.92 16.88 -4.24
C LYS A 148 -4.68 17.74 -4.04
N TYR A 149 -4.50 18.76 -4.87
CA TYR A 149 -3.48 19.78 -4.65
C TYR A 149 -3.75 20.51 -3.33
N VAL A 150 -2.70 20.71 -2.53
CA VAL A 150 -2.77 21.45 -1.26
C VAL A 150 -2.10 22.80 -1.41
N ARG A 151 -0.80 22.80 -1.74
CA ARG A 151 0.02 23.99 -1.82
C ARG A 151 1.28 23.77 -2.64
N THR A 152 1.92 24.86 -3.04
CA THR A 152 3.26 24.88 -3.60
C THR A 152 4.25 25.17 -2.48
N GLU A 153 5.35 24.43 -2.41
CA GLU A 153 6.40 24.64 -1.41
C GLU A 153 7.30 25.81 -1.85
N GLY A 154 7.48 26.81 -0.99
CA GLY A 154 8.31 28.00 -1.26
C GLY A 154 7.58 29.17 -1.93
N ARG A 155 6.25 29.20 -1.88
CA ARG A 155 5.40 30.35 -2.23
C ARG A 155 4.40 30.61 -1.12
#